data_AF-A0A944PI30-F1
#
_entry.id   AF-A0A944PI30-F1
#
_cell.length_a   1.000
_cell.length_b   1.000
_cell.length_c   1.000
_cell.angle_alpha   90.00
_cell.angle_beta   90.00
_cell.angle_gamma   90.00
#
_symmetry.space_group_name_H-M   'P 1'
#
loop_
_entity.id
_entity.type
_entity.pdbx_description
1 polymer ?
#
loop_
_entity_poly.entity_id
_entity_poly.type
_entity_poly.pdbx_seq_one_letter_code
_entity_poly.pdbx_strand_id
1 'polypeptide(L)'
;MSEIETGGPALFIGTDTTYVALVRPELDPADPGVREAAEQAGVSPEEFAGPGNVWALMLDREDGEGDGFELPGARDIEADDFAEQLQRALAAAEPFTAEAGNFLRLDARPSGDDWVVTARVTPPEGHDDGAAPRTLELGALPAADLLADLEDFRRTLV
;
A
#
# COMPACT_ATOMS: atom_id res chain seq x y z
N MET A 1 -2.84 -16.73 -15.37
CA MET A 1 -2.65 -15.29 -15.12
C MET A 1 -1.17 -15.14 -14.85
N SER A 2 -0.46 -14.42 -15.70
CA SER A 2 0.94 -14.08 -15.42
C SER A 2 0.91 -12.97 -14.37
N GLU A 3 1.49 -13.20 -13.21
CA GLU A 3 1.75 -12.13 -12.24
C GLU A 3 2.73 -11.17 -12.88
N ILE A 4 2.32 -9.92 -13.04
CA ILE A 4 3.27 -8.85 -13.33
C ILE A 4 4.06 -8.67 -12.04
N GLU A 5 5.34 -9.02 -12.03
CA GLU A 5 6.23 -8.58 -10.95
C GLU A 5 6.36 -7.06 -11.06
N THR A 6 5.46 -6.34 -10.38
CA THR A 6 5.64 -4.93 -10.07
C THR A 6 6.90 -4.82 -9.22
N GLY A 7 8.03 -4.50 -9.85
CA GLY A 7 9.24 -4.12 -9.14
C GLY A 7 9.00 -2.88 -8.27
N GLY A 8 9.91 -2.62 -7.34
CA GLY A 8 9.91 -1.42 -6.52
C GLY A 8 9.35 -1.62 -5.10
N PRO A 9 9.32 -0.54 -4.29
CA PRO A 9 8.86 -0.60 -2.92
C PRO A 9 7.39 -0.98 -2.78
N ALA A 10 7.09 -1.95 -1.93
CA ALA A 10 5.74 -2.35 -1.60
C ALA A 10 5.62 -2.71 -0.11
N LEU A 11 4.67 -2.07 0.58
CA LEU A 11 4.32 -2.37 1.97
C LEU A 11 2.86 -2.82 2.00
N PHE A 12 2.64 -4.10 2.30
CA PHE A 12 1.31 -4.68 2.48
C PHE A 12 0.96 -4.72 3.97
N ILE A 13 -0.25 -4.28 4.31
CA ILE A 13 -0.76 -4.29 5.67
C ILE A 13 -2.16 -4.86 5.62
N GLY A 14 -2.32 -6.08 6.12
CA GLY A 14 -3.59 -6.80 6.05
C GLY A 14 -3.43 -8.30 5.96
N THR A 15 -4.55 -8.98 5.81
CA THR A 15 -4.60 -10.39 5.44
C THR A 15 -4.63 -10.53 3.92
N ASP A 16 -4.50 -11.77 3.45
CA ASP A 16 -4.61 -12.11 2.02
C ASP A 16 -5.96 -11.70 1.38
N THR A 17 -7.00 -11.48 2.19
CA THR A 17 -8.35 -11.12 1.71
C THR A 17 -8.73 -9.67 1.98
N THR A 18 -8.06 -8.97 2.89
CA THR A 18 -8.35 -7.56 3.19
C THR A 18 -7.09 -6.86 3.58
N TYR A 19 -6.63 -5.96 2.71
CA TYR A 19 -5.37 -5.26 2.88
C TYR A 19 -5.41 -3.83 2.36
N VAL A 20 -4.47 -3.05 2.85
CA VAL A 20 -4.00 -1.83 2.17
C VAL A 20 -2.55 -2.05 1.79
N ALA A 21 -2.17 -1.60 0.60
CA ALA A 21 -0.81 -1.68 0.11
C ALA A 21 -0.32 -0.31 -0.34
N LEU A 22 0.75 0.17 0.29
CA LEU A 22 1.47 1.36 -0.17
C LEU A 22 2.58 0.90 -1.10
N VAL A 23 2.45 1.22 -2.39
CA VAL A 23 3.35 0.71 -3.43
C VAL A 23 3.89 1.84 -4.29
N ARG A 24 5.10 1.68 -4.78
CA ARG A 24 5.67 2.52 -5.84
C ARG A 24 6.08 1.61 -6.99
N PRO A 25 5.15 1.33 -7.93
CA PRO A 25 5.41 0.41 -9.02
C PRO A 25 6.56 0.90 -9.91
N GLU A 26 7.54 0.02 -10.11
CA GLU A 26 8.57 0.13 -11.13
C GLU A 26 8.27 -0.90 -12.21
N LEU A 27 7.30 -0.57 -13.06
CA LEU A 27 6.95 -1.39 -14.22
C LEU A 27 7.99 -1.18 -15.32
N ASP A 28 8.66 -2.26 -15.74
CA ASP A 28 9.52 -2.23 -16.93
C ASP A 28 8.64 -2.31 -18.19
N PRO A 29 8.60 -1.31 -19.07
CA PRO A 29 7.85 -1.37 -20.33
C PRO A 29 8.28 -2.50 -21.27
N ALA A 30 9.49 -3.04 -21.08
CA ALA A 30 9.99 -4.18 -21.83
C ALA A 30 9.46 -5.52 -21.29
N ASP A 31 8.88 -5.56 -20.08
CA ASP A 31 8.34 -6.75 -19.47
C ASP A 31 7.18 -7.35 -20.31
N PRO A 32 7.19 -8.66 -20.61
CA PRO A 32 6.14 -9.29 -21.40
C PRO A 32 4.72 -9.12 -20.82
N GLY A 33 4.57 -9.14 -19.49
CA GLY A 33 3.30 -8.96 -18.80
C GLY A 33 2.80 -7.52 -18.90
N VAL A 34 3.69 -6.54 -18.74
CA VAL A 34 3.37 -5.11 -18.97
C VAL A 34 2.91 -4.87 -20.39
N ARG A 35 3.60 -5.47 -21.38
CA ARG A 35 3.24 -5.33 -22.79
C ARG A 35 1.88 -5.95 -23.12
N GLU A 36 1.60 -7.12 -22.56
CA GLU A 36 0.31 -7.80 -22.73
C GLU A 36 -0.83 -6.98 -22.11
N ALA A 37 -0.63 -6.45 -20.91
CA ALA A 37 -1.60 -5.60 -20.23
C ALA A 37 -1.83 -4.26 -20.95
N ALA A 38 -0.77 -3.63 -21.46
CA ALA A 38 -0.86 -2.41 -22.27
C ALA A 38 -1.66 -2.64 -23.56
N GLU A 39 -1.43 -3.77 -24.25
CA GLU A 39 -2.19 -4.15 -25.45
C GLU A 39 -3.68 -4.33 -25.13
N GLN A 40 -4.01 -4.98 -24.01
CA GLN A 40 -5.40 -5.15 -23.54
C GLN A 40 -6.06 -3.82 -23.18
N ALA A 41 -5.31 -2.89 -22.58
CA ALA A 41 -5.77 -1.55 -22.23
C ALA A 41 -5.82 -0.59 -23.44
N GLY A 42 -5.25 -0.97 -24.59
CA GLY A 42 -5.24 -0.15 -25.80
C GLY A 42 -4.28 1.05 -25.74
N VAL A 43 -3.26 0.99 -24.89
CA VAL A 43 -2.23 2.04 -24.70
C VAL A 43 -0.84 1.49 -25.03
N SER A 44 0.18 2.35 -25.13
CA SER A 44 1.56 1.85 -25.30
C SER A 44 2.10 1.28 -23.98
N PRO A 45 3.08 0.35 -24.01
CA PRO A 45 3.72 -0.15 -22.79
C PRO A 45 4.34 0.95 -21.92
N GLU A 46 4.89 2.01 -22.53
CA GLU A 46 5.43 3.17 -21.82
C GLU A 46 4.34 4.03 -21.17
N GLU A 47 3.17 4.13 -21.81
CA GLU A 47 2.02 4.84 -21.24
C GLU A 47 1.37 4.02 -20.11
N PHE A 48 1.30 2.69 -20.28
CA PHE A 48 0.81 1.76 -19.26
C PHE A 48 1.71 1.69 -18.03
N ALA A 49 3.03 1.61 -18.23
CA ALA A 49 4.00 1.68 -17.14
C ALA A 49 3.99 3.06 -16.45
N GLY A 50 3.49 4.08 -17.15
CA GLY A 50 3.43 5.45 -16.68
C GLY A 50 4.84 6.06 -16.54
N PRO A 51 4.95 7.24 -15.90
CA PRO A 51 6.25 7.87 -15.64
C PRO A 51 7.16 7.05 -14.71
N GLY A 52 6.67 5.93 -14.14
CA GLY A 52 7.29 5.24 -13.01
C GLY A 52 7.36 6.14 -11.78
N ASN A 53 7.68 5.56 -10.62
CA ASN A 53 7.98 6.31 -9.39
C ASN A 53 6.83 7.13 -8.76
N VAL A 54 5.59 6.95 -9.21
CA VAL A 54 4.44 7.52 -8.52
C VAL A 54 3.98 6.52 -7.46
N TRP A 55 3.89 6.97 -6.23
CA TRP A 55 3.30 6.18 -5.16
C TRP A 55 1.82 5.95 -5.44
N ALA A 56 1.32 4.78 -5.08
CA ALA A 56 -0.10 4.44 -5.13
C ALA A 56 -0.49 3.77 -3.82
N LEU A 57 -1.73 3.99 -3.42
CA LEU A 57 -2.36 3.21 -2.36
C LEU A 57 -3.38 2.28 -3.00
N MET A 58 -3.17 0.98 -2.85
CA MET A 58 -4.13 -0.04 -3.22
C MET A 58 -4.87 -0.53 -1.98
N LEU A 59 -6.13 -0.88 -2.14
CA LEU A 59 -6.94 -1.50 -1.11
C LEU A 59 -7.75 -2.64 -1.71
N ASP A 60 -7.82 -3.74 -0.98
CA ASP A 60 -8.69 -4.85 -1.33
C ASP A 60 -9.53 -5.27 -0.13
N ARG A 61 -10.69 -5.83 -0.41
CA ARG A 61 -11.68 -6.28 0.56
C ARG A 61 -12.25 -7.60 0.11
N GLU A 62 -12.47 -8.49 1.06
CA GLU A 62 -12.95 -9.85 0.79
C GLU A 62 -14.28 -9.85 0.01
N ASP A 63 -15.13 -8.84 0.21
CA ASP A 63 -16.45 -8.70 -0.37
C ASP A 63 -16.55 -7.61 -1.46
N GLY A 64 -15.43 -7.00 -1.85
CA GLY A 64 -15.38 -5.84 -2.75
C GLY A 64 -14.59 -6.08 -4.03
N GLU A 65 -14.73 -5.15 -4.97
CA GLU A 65 -13.76 -5.02 -6.06
C GLU A 65 -12.57 -4.20 -5.52
N GLY A 66 -11.35 -4.70 -5.77
CA GLY A 66 -10.13 -3.99 -5.40
C GLY A 66 -10.12 -2.58 -5.98
N ASP A 67 -9.60 -1.64 -5.22
CA ASP A 67 -9.53 -0.23 -5.61
C ASP A 67 -8.14 0.35 -5.30
N GLY A 68 -7.82 1.49 -5.88
CA GLY A 68 -6.58 2.17 -5.61
C GLY A 68 -6.50 3.53 -6.28
N PHE A 69 -5.59 4.34 -5.78
CA PHE A 69 -5.35 5.68 -6.33
C PHE A 69 -3.90 6.08 -6.25
N GLU A 70 -3.49 6.87 -7.23
CA GLU A 70 -2.16 7.47 -7.28
C GLU A 70 -2.03 8.59 -6.23
N LEU A 71 -0.81 8.73 -5.73
CA LEU A 71 -0.37 9.69 -4.74
C LEU A 71 0.74 10.56 -5.33
N PRO A 72 0.41 11.45 -6.30
CA PRO A 72 1.42 12.24 -7.03
C PRO A 72 2.24 13.20 -6.14
N GLY A 73 1.80 13.42 -4.89
CA GLY A 73 2.52 14.23 -3.90
C GLY A 73 3.33 13.43 -2.88
N ALA A 74 3.19 12.09 -2.83
CA ALA A 74 3.88 11.28 -1.84
C ALA A 74 5.34 11.05 -2.24
N ARG A 75 6.23 11.07 -1.24
CA ARG A 75 7.68 10.95 -1.41
C ARG A 75 8.21 9.78 -0.59
N ASP A 76 9.36 9.24 -1.01
CA ASP A 76 10.00 8.12 -0.32
C ASP A 76 10.30 8.42 1.16
N ILE A 77 10.63 9.67 1.48
CA ILE A 77 10.85 10.09 2.88
C ILE A 77 9.57 9.97 3.72
N GLU A 78 8.39 10.25 3.15
CA GLU A 78 7.11 10.13 3.85
C GLU A 78 6.73 8.65 4.04
N ALA A 79 7.07 7.80 3.06
CA ALA A 79 6.91 6.36 3.17
C ALA A 79 7.87 5.73 4.20
N ASP A 80 9.13 6.17 4.24
CA ASP A 80 10.12 5.74 5.25
C ASP A 80 9.74 6.20 6.66
N ASP A 81 9.32 7.46 6.82
CA ASP A 81 8.86 8.02 8.10
C ASP A 81 7.65 7.25 8.64
N PHE A 82 6.70 6.88 7.76
CA PHE A 82 5.56 6.04 8.13
C PHE A 82 5.98 4.63 8.55
N ALA A 83 6.88 3.99 7.80
CA ALA A 83 7.38 2.67 8.15
C ALA A 83 8.16 2.69 9.49
N GLU A 84 8.99 3.72 9.72
CA GLU A 84 9.69 3.91 10.99
C GLU A 84 8.72 4.16 12.15
N GLN A 85 7.67 4.96 11.93
CA GLN A 85 6.62 5.18 12.92
C GLN A 85 5.95 3.86 13.33
N LEU A 86 5.60 3.00 12.36
CA LEU A 86 5.01 1.69 12.62
C LEU A 86 5.97 0.77 13.38
N GLN A 87 7.24 0.69 12.98
CA GLN A 87 8.24 -0.13 13.68
C GLN A 87 8.37 0.28 15.15
N ARG A 88 8.45 1.59 15.43
CA ARG A 88 8.52 2.13 16.80
C ARG A 88 7.25 1.81 17.60
N ALA A 89 6.09 1.95 16.99
CA ALA A 89 4.81 1.71 17.65
C ALA A 89 4.60 0.22 17.99
N LEU A 90 4.92 -0.67 17.05
CA LEU A 90 4.88 -2.12 17.26
C LEU A 90 5.84 -2.56 18.37
N ALA A 91 7.06 -2.00 18.39
CA ALA A 91 8.04 -2.29 19.43
C ALA A 91 7.63 -1.83 20.83
N ALA A 92 6.81 -0.77 20.93
CA ALA A 92 6.27 -0.30 22.20
C ALA A 92 5.19 -1.24 22.78
N ALA A 93 4.55 -2.07 21.92
CA ALA A 93 3.47 -2.99 22.29
C ALA A 93 2.27 -2.33 23.00
N GLU A 94 2.00 -1.06 22.67
CA GLU A 94 0.86 -0.27 23.18
C GLU A 94 -0.08 0.12 22.02
N PRO A 95 -1.38 0.36 22.29
CA PRO A 95 -2.28 0.88 21.26
C PRO A 95 -1.74 2.17 20.63
N PHE A 96 -1.86 2.29 19.30
CA PHE A 96 -1.27 3.42 18.58
C PHE A 96 -2.13 3.87 17.39
N THR A 97 -1.82 5.09 16.95
CA THR A 97 -2.24 5.62 15.65
C THR A 97 -0.99 5.94 14.84
N ALA A 98 -0.96 5.52 13.58
CA ALA A 98 0.09 5.84 12.60
C ALA A 98 -0.54 6.44 11.35
N GLU A 99 0.14 7.38 10.70
CA GLU A 99 -0.41 8.13 9.57
C GLU A 99 0.63 8.24 8.45
N ALA A 100 0.22 7.88 7.23
CA ALA A 100 1.00 8.14 6.01
C ALA A 100 0.34 9.30 5.27
N GLY A 101 0.94 10.48 5.39
CA GLY A 101 0.36 11.71 4.86
C GLY A 101 -1.06 11.97 5.36
N ASN A 102 -1.93 12.43 4.46
CA ASN A 102 -3.36 12.65 4.72
C ASN A 102 -4.26 11.54 4.16
N PHE A 103 -3.69 10.52 3.52
CA PHE A 103 -4.42 9.53 2.74
C PHE A 103 -4.57 8.18 3.46
N LEU A 104 -3.71 7.87 4.42
CA LEU A 104 -3.81 6.64 5.21
C LEU A 104 -3.60 6.92 6.69
N ARG A 105 -4.51 6.40 7.51
CA ARG A 105 -4.38 6.33 8.97
C ARG A 105 -4.62 4.90 9.42
N LEU A 106 -3.76 4.39 10.29
CA LEU A 106 -3.91 3.10 10.94
C LEU A 106 -4.17 3.33 12.44
N ASP A 107 -5.23 2.72 12.95
CA ASP A 107 -5.48 2.62 14.38
C ASP A 107 -5.31 1.15 14.77
N ALA A 108 -4.40 0.88 15.71
CA ALA A 108 -4.00 -0.48 16.05
C ALA A 108 -4.04 -0.72 17.57
N ARG A 109 -4.40 -1.93 17.96
CA ARG A 109 -4.36 -2.38 19.36
C ARG A 109 -3.87 -3.82 19.47
N PRO A 110 -3.10 -4.15 20.52
CA PRO A 110 -2.67 -5.52 20.76
C PRO A 110 -3.86 -6.43 21.06
N SER A 111 -3.77 -7.68 20.61
CA SER A 111 -4.78 -8.73 20.77
C SER A 111 -4.10 -10.09 20.88
N GLY A 112 -3.50 -10.37 22.04
CA GLY A 112 -2.66 -11.55 22.20
C GLY A 112 -1.30 -11.32 21.53
N ASP A 113 -0.88 -12.26 20.67
CA ASP A 113 0.34 -12.15 19.87
C ASP A 113 0.14 -11.35 18.56
N ASP A 114 -1.12 -11.01 18.26
CA ASP A 114 -1.52 -10.31 17.05
C ASP A 114 -1.92 -8.85 17.34
N TRP A 115 -2.03 -8.07 16.27
CA TRP A 115 -2.60 -6.73 16.29
C TRP A 115 -3.95 -6.71 15.57
N VAL A 116 -4.93 -6.07 16.18
CA VAL A 116 -6.16 -5.68 15.48
C VAL A 116 -5.91 -4.29 14.91
N VAL A 117 -5.89 -4.20 13.58
CA VAL A 117 -5.60 -2.96 12.86
C VAL A 117 -6.80 -2.54 12.03
N THR A 118 -7.13 -1.26 12.13
CA THR A 118 -8.14 -0.60 11.30
C THR A 118 -7.45 0.44 10.43
N ALA A 119 -7.63 0.34 9.11
CA ALA A 119 -7.18 1.35 8.18
C ALA A 119 -8.32 2.32 7.84
N ARG A 120 -8.02 3.61 7.89
CA ARG A 120 -8.85 4.67 7.34
C ARG A 120 -8.12 5.30 6.17
N VAL A 121 -8.70 5.10 5.00
CA VAL A 121 -8.19 5.55 3.71
C VAL A 121 -8.97 6.78 3.26
N THR A 122 -8.27 7.86 2.94
CA THR A 122 -8.86 9.10 2.41
C THR A 122 -8.32 9.31 1.00
N PRO A 123 -9.16 9.16 -0.04
CA PRO A 123 -8.74 9.45 -1.42
C PRO A 123 -8.29 10.91 -1.58
N PRO A 124 -7.33 11.19 -2.49
CA PRO A 124 -6.88 12.55 -2.75
C PRO A 124 -7.99 13.40 -3.37
N GLU A 125 -7.91 14.72 -3.18
CA GLU A 125 -8.86 15.66 -3.78
C GLU A 125 -8.87 15.52 -5.31
N GLY A 126 -10.07 15.39 -5.90
CA GLY A 126 -10.24 15.21 -7.35
C GLY A 126 -10.25 13.76 -7.82
N HIS A 127 -10.02 12.78 -6.95
CA HIS A 127 -10.31 11.37 -7.23
C HIS A 127 -11.81 11.10 -7.09
N ASP A 128 -12.44 10.60 -8.17
CA ASP A 128 -13.87 10.29 -8.31
C ASP A 128 -14.81 11.17 -7.47
N ASP A 129 -14.89 12.46 -7.84
CA ASP A 129 -15.79 13.48 -7.26
C ASP A 129 -15.85 13.49 -5.72
N GLY A 130 -14.69 13.38 -5.06
CA GLY A 130 -14.60 13.55 -3.60
C GLY A 130 -15.07 12.32 -2.84
N ALA A 131 -14.69 11.14 -3.32
CA ALA A 131 -14.95 9.86 -2.68
C ALA A 131 -14.75 9.92 -1.16
N ALA A 132 -15.77 9.50 -0.41
CA ALA A 132 -15.76 9.56 1.05
C ALA A 132 -14.63 8.70 1.63
N PRO A 133 -14.08 9.07 2.81
CA PRO A 133 -13.11 8.23 3.51
C PRO A 133 -13.66 6.81 3.75
N ARG A 134 -12.80 5.82 3.53
CA ARG A 134 -13.10 4.41 3.61
C ARG A 134 -12.43 3.80 4.83
N THR A 135 -13.16 2.97 5.57
CA THR A 135 -12.60 2.23 6.71
C THR A 135 -12.52 0.74 6.34
N LEU A 136 -11.40 0.11 6.67
CA LEU A 136 -11.13 -1.32 6.50
C LEU A 136 -10.66 -1.93 7.82
N GLU A 137 -11.20 -3.09 8.17
CA GLU A 137 -10.69 -3.92 9.27
C GLU A 137 -9.71 -4.93 8.69
N LEU A 138 -8.43 -4.78 8.99
CA LEU A 138 -7.35 -5.52 8.34
C LEU A 138 -7.11 -6.91 8.94
N GLY A 139 -8.01 -7.39 9.78
CA GLY A 139 -7.87 -8.66 10.49
C GLY A 139 -6.84 -8.63 11.63
N ALA A 140 -6.45 -9.84 12.05
CA ALA A 140 -5.40 -10.06 13.04
C ALA A 140 -4.05 -10.17 12.34
N LEU A 141 -3.13 -9.28 12.67
CA LEU A 141 -1.81 -9.18 12.04
C LEU A 141 -0.73 -9.63 13.02
N PRO A 142 0.04 -10.70 12.72
CA PRO A 142 1.15 -11.12 13.55
C PRO A 142 2.22 -10.02 13.63
N ALA A 143 2.61 -9.64 14.84
CA ALA A 143 3.55 -8.53 15.04
C ALA A 143 4.92 -8.78 14.39
N ALA A 144 5.38 -10.03 14.40
CA ALA A 144 6.68 -10.42 13.86
C ALA A 144 6.72 -10.31 12.33
N ASP A 145 5.65 -10.74 11.66
CA ASP A 145 5.55 -10.72 10.20
C ASP A 145 5.49 -9.27 9.71
N LEU A 146 4.64 -8.44 10.34
CA LEU A 146 4.55 -7.02 10.00
C LEU A 146 5.89 -6.27 10.21
N LEU A 147 6.66 -6.62 11.26
CA LEU A 147 7.98 -6.03 11.47
C LEU A 147 8.99 -6.45 10.38
N ALA A 148 8.94 -7.70 9.92
CA ALA A 148 9.78 -8.19 8.85
C ALA A 148 9.43 -7.49 7.52
N ASP A 149 8.15 -7.38 7.19
CA ASP A 149 7.67 -6.70 5.99
C ASP A 149 8.07 -5.22 5.99
N LEU A 150 7.98 -4.55 7.15
CA LEU A 150 8.45 -3.17 7.31
C LEU A 150 9.97 -3.04 7.11
N GLU A 151 10.76 -4.00 7.58
CA GLU A 151 12.21 -3.99 7.37
C GLU A 151 12.57 -4.18 5.90
N ASP A 152 11.94 -5.14 5.23
CA ASP A 152 12.14 -5.41 3.81
C ASP A 152 11.69 -4.23 2.95
N PHE A 153 10.52 -3.66 3.23
CA PHE A 153 10.04 -2.45 2.57
C PHE A 153 11.06 -1.31 2.67
N ARG A 154 11.57 -1.01 3.87
CA ARG A 154 12.56 0.07 4.04
C ARG A 154 13.87 -0.19 3.29
N ARG A 155 14.26 -1.45 3.09
CA ARG A 155 15.43 -1.81 2.26
C ARG A 155 15.19 -1.61 0.76
N THR A 156 13.95 -1.53 0.31
CA THR A 156 13.61 -1.27 -1.10
C THR A 156 13.50 0.22 -1.44
N LEU A 157 13.41 1.10 -0.43
CA LEU A 157 13.29 2.55 -0.62
C LEU A 157 14.61 3.24 -1.04
N VAL A 158 15.76 2.54 -0.99
CA VAL A 158 17.12 3.09 -1.19
C VAL A 158 17.63 3.06 -2.62
#